data_AF-A0A523V4B4-F1
#
_entry.id   AF-A0A523V4B4-F1
#
_cell.length_a   1.000
_cell.length_b   1.000
_cell.length_c   1.000
_cell.angle_alpha   90.00
_cell.angle_beta   90.00
_cell.angle_gamma   90.00
#
_symmetry.space_group_name_H-M   'P 1'
#
loop_
_entity.id
_entity.type
_entity.pdbx_description
1 polymer ?
#
loop_
_entity_poly.entity_id
_entity_poly.type
_entity_poly.pdbx_seq_one_letter_code
_entity_poly.pdbx_strand_id
1 'polypeptide(L)'
;MNNTIFMIHGMWSGGWYWENYCQFFKDRGYRCLAPTLRLHDVDPKEPPHPDLGTISLLDYVSDLENEIRKLDHQPIIMGHSMGGLLAQILGSRGL
;
A
#
# COMPACT_ATOMS: atom_id res chain seq x y z
N MET A 1 -15.89 4.17 -14.68
CA MET A 1 -14.71 4.89 -14.16
C MET A 1 -14.13 4.05 -13.04
N ASN A 2 -12.81 3.94 -12.91
CA ASN A 2 -12.24 3.24 -11.77
C ASN A 2 -12.25 4.15 -10.54
N ASN A 3 -12.97 3.73 -9.50
CA ASN A 3 -13.08 4.48 -8.25
C ASN A 3 -12.31 3.78 -7.13
N THR A 4 -11.41 2.84 -7.45
CA THR A 4 -10.57 2.16 -6.45
C THR A 4 -9.29 2.94 -6.23
N ILE A 5 -9.03 3.32 -4.98
CA ILE A 5 -7.77 3.92 -4.54
C ILE A 5 -6.99 2.86 -3.75
N PHE A 6 -5.76 2.59 -4.19
CA PHE A 6 -4.84 1.65 -3.57
C PHE A 6 -3.75 2.44 -2.81
N MET A 7 -3.81 2.43 -1.48
CA MET A 7 -3.07 3.33 -0.59
C MET A 7 -1.91 2.59 0.09
N ILE A 8 -0.69 2.96 -0.27
CA ILE A 8 0.55 2.30 0.15
C ILE A 8 1.21 3.13 1.27
N HIS A 9 1.34 2.54 2.46
CA HIS A 9 1.96 3.20 3.61
C HIS A 9 3.51 3.24 3.49
N GLY A 10 4.13 4.06 4.35
CA GLY A 10 5.60 4.16 4.47
C GLY A 10 6.18 3.21 5.52
N MET A 11 7.47 3.35 5.83
CA MET A 11 8.11 2.59 6.91
C MET A 11 7.46 2.88 8.27
N TRP A 12 7.48 1.91 9.19
CA TRP A 12 6.91 2.01 10.55
C TRP A 12 5.40 2.31 10.59
N SER A 13 4.67 1.90 9.56
CA SER A 13 3.22 2.09 9.43
C SER A 13 2.56 0.79 8.97
N GLY A 14 1.23 0.76 8.97
CA GLY A 14 0.42 -0.28 8.34
C GLY A 14 -0.77 0.32 7.58
N GLY A 15 -1.65 -0.53 7.06
CA GLY A 15 -2.87 -0.08 6.36
C GLY A 15 -3.76 0.85 7.20
N TRP A 16 -3.74 0.67 8.53
CA TRP A 16 -4.43 1.51 9.52
C TRP A 16 -4.07 3.00 9.44
N TYR A 17 -2.88 3.35 8.95
CA TYR A 17 -2.47 4.76 8.81
C TYR A 17 -3.38 5.55 7.86
N TRP A 18 -4.07 4.85 6.96
CA TRP A 18 -4.97 5.44 5.97
C TRP A 18 -6.42 5.55 6.44
N GLU A 19 -6.80 5.11 7.64
CA GLU A 19 -8.22 5.04 8.07
C GLU A 19 -9.01 6.33 7.85
N ASN A 20 -8.46 7.48 8.28
CA ASN A 20 -9.10 8.79 8.10
C ASN A 20 -9.29 9.15 6.61
N TYR A 21 -8.30 8.86 5.77
CA TYR A 21 -8.38 9.13 4.32
C TYR A 21 -9.33 8.14 3.63
N CYS A 22 -9.28 6.87 4.01
CA CYS A 22 -10.22 5.84 3.58
C CYS A 22 -11.66 6.29 3.84
N GLN A 23 -11.96 6.80 5.05
CA GLN A 23 -13.29 7.32 5.36
C GLN A 23 -13.65 8.50 4.45
N PHE A 24 -12.76 9.50 4.35
CA PHE A 24 -12.97 10.68 3.51
C PHE A 24 -13.29 10.35 2.04
N PHE A 25 -12.60 9.36 1.46
CA PHE A 25 -12.79 8.93 0.07
C PHE A 25 -14.00 8.02 -0.11
N LYS A 26 -14.28 7.13 0.85
CA LYS A 26 -15.50 6.30 0.85
C LYS A 26 -16.75 7.15 0.87
N ASP A 27 -16.78 8.24 1.65
CA ASP A 27 -17.89 9.21 1.69
C ASP A 27 -18.12 9.92 0.34
N ARG A 28 -17.15 9.82 -0.59
CA ARG A 28 -17.20 10.38 -1.95
C ARG A 28 -17.40 9.32 -3.04
N GLY A 29 -17.73 8.08 -2.66
CA GLY A 29 -18.02 7.00 -3.59
C GLY A 29 -16.79 6.27 -4.14
N TYR A 30 -15.64 6.40 -3.49
CA TYR A 30 -14.45 5.60 -3.80
C TYR A 30 -14.41 4.30 -2.98
N ARG A 31 -13.87 3.25 -3.60
CA ARG A 31 -13.43 2.03 -2.89
C ARG A 31 -11.98 2.26 -2.46
N CYS A 32 -11.67 2.05 -1.18
CA CYS A 32 -10.31 2.19 -0.67
C CYS A 32 -9.73 0.83 -0.29
N LEU A 33 -8.53 0.55 -0.78
CA LEU A 33 -7.71 -0.61 -0.42
C LEU A 33 -6.42 -0.08 0.20
N ALA A 34 -6.12 -0.50 1.42
CA ALA A 34 -4.93 -0.06 2.16
C ALA A 34 -4.22 -1.31 2.72
N PRO A 35 -3.49 -2.08 1.90
CA PRO A 35 -2.79 -3.27 2.36
C PRO A 35 -1.66 -2.88 3.34
N THR A 36 -1.42 -3.74 4.31
CA THR A 36 -0.20 -3.70 5.12
C THR A 36 0.91 -4.43 4.37
N LEU A 37 2.05 -3.78 4.20
CA LEU A 37 3.25 -4.37 3.58
C LEU A 37 3.69 -5.61 4.37
N ARG A 38 4.26 -6.60 3.69
CA ARG A 38 4.81 -7.80 4.36
C ARG A 38 5.71 -7.39 5.52
N LEU A 39 5.61 -8.12 6.63
CA LEU A 39 6.38 -7.89 7.86
C LEU A 39 6.15 -6.53 8.55
N HIS A 40 5.10 -5.77 8.15
CA HIS A 40 4.67 -4.54 8.82
C HIS A 40 3.38 -4.72 9.65
N ASP A 41 2.81 -5.92 9.68
CA ASP A 41 1.66 -6.26 10.52
C ASP A 41 2.11 -6.61 11.95
N VAL A 42 2.74 -5.62 12.60
CA VAL A 42 3.23 -5.68 13.97
C VAL A 42 2.76 -4.42 14.72
N ASP A 43 2.58 -4.52 16.04
CA ASP A 43 2.28 -3.32 16.84
C ASP A 43 3.45 -2.33 16.70
N PRO A 44 3.20 -1.06 16.31
CA PRO A 44 4.24 -0.04 16.20
C PRO A 44 5.04 0.21 17.49
N LYS A 45 4.54 -0.25 18.64
CA LYS A 45 5.21 -0.16 19.95
C LYS A 45 6.17 -1.32 20.22
N GLU A 46 6.08 -2.39 19.44
CA GLU A 46 6.93 -3.58 19.56
C GLU A 46 8.15 -3.49 18.61
N PRO A 47 9.21 -4.27 18.85
CA PRO A 47 10.29 -4.41 17.90
C PRO A 47 9.79 -4.82 16.51
N PRO A 48 10.44 -4.38 15.41
CA PRO A 48 10.07 -4.82 14.08
C PRO A 48 10.21 -6.34 13.94
N HIS A 49 9.51 -6.91 12.98
CA HIS A 49 9.67 -8.32 12.64
C HIS A 49 11.16 -8.64 12.39
N PRO A 50 11.72 -9.73 12.96
CA PRO A 50 13.16 -10.01 12.90
C PRO A 50 13.68 -10.13 11.46
N ASP A 51 12.84 -10.63 10.54
CA ASP A 51 13.20 -10.78 9.13
C ASP A 51 13.04 -9.50 8.29
N LEU A 52 12.58 -8.37 8.86
CA LEU A 52 12.34 -7.13 8.11
C LEU A 52 13.59 -6.67 7.35
N GLY A 53 14.77 -6.84 7.95
CA GLY A 53 16.06 -6.48 7.33
C GLY A 53 16.46 -7.35 6.14
N THR A 54 15.74 -8.45 5.87
CA THR A 54 15.99 -9.34 4.73
C THR A 54 15.15 -8.99 3.50
N ILE A 55 14.18 -8.06 3.64
CA ILE A 55 13.24 -7.69 2.59
C ILE A 55 13.73 -6.48 1.81
N SER A 56 13.69 -6.58 0.48
CA SER A 56 13.98 -5.48 -0.42
C SER A 56 12.74 -4.66 -0.78
N LEU A 57 12.94 -3.46 -1.31
CA LEU A 57 11.85 -2.67 -1.89
C LEU A 57 11.12 -3.42 -3.02
N LEU A 58 11.84 -4.24 -3.79
CA LEU A 58 11.24 -4.98 -4.91
C LEU A 58 10.36 -6.14 -4.45
N ASP A 59 10.57 -6.68 -3.25
CA ASP A 59 9.67 -7.65 -2.64
C ASP A 59 8.32 -7.00 -2.33
N TYR A 60 8.33 -5.78 -1.76
CA TYR A 60 7.10 -5.00 -1.55
C TYR A 60 6.41 -4.68 -2.88
N VAL A 61 7.16 -4.23 -3.89
CA VAL A 61 6.57 -3.96 -5.22
C VAL A 61 5.91 -5.21 -5.78
N SER A 62 6.55 -6.37 -5.67
CA SER A 62 6.02 -7.64 -6.19
C SER A 62 4.70 -8.04 -5.51
N ASP A 63 4.59 -7.87 -4.20
CA ASP A 63 3.34 -8.11 -3.47
C ASP A 63 2.22 -7.18 -3.91
N LEU A 64 2.51 -5.88 -3.95
CA LEU A 64 1.52 -4.87 -4.32
C LEU A 64 1.06 -5.04 -5.76
N GLU A 65 1.98 -5.34 -6.67
CA GLU A 65 1.67 -5.67 -8.06
C GLU A 65 0.76 -6.90 -8.16
N ASN A 66 1.05 -7.96 -7.41
CA ASN A 66 0.20 -9.16 -7.36
C ASN A 66 -1.21 -8.84 -6.84
N GLU A 67 -1.35 -7.99 -5.83
CA GLU A 67 -2.66 -7.56 -5.32
C GLU A 67 -3.41 -6.68 -6.32
N ILE A 68 -2.73 -5.72 -6.94
CA ILE A 68 -3.32 -4.82 -7.94
C ILE A 68 -3.80 -5.59 -9.17
N ARG A 69 -3.04 -6.60 -9.63
CA ARG A 69 -3.39 -7.42 -10.81
C ARG A 69 -4.62 -8.33 -10.59
N LYS A 70 -5.05 -8.54 -9.34
CA LYS A 70 -6.30 -9.27 -9.03
C LYS A 70 -7.54 -8.39 -9.17
N LEU A 71 -7.39 -7.07 -9.32
CA LEU A 71 -8.51 -6.15 -9.44
C LEU A 71 -9.05 -6.15 -10.87
N ASP A 72 -10.38 -6.01 -11.01
CA ASP A 72 -11.05 -5.94 -12.32
C ASP A 72 -10.60 -4.74 -13.16
N HIS A 73 -10.12 -3.68 -12.50
CA HIS A 73 -9.68 -2.42 -13.11
C HIS A 73 -8.45 -1.85 -12.41
N GLN A 74 -7.54 -1.24 -13.19
CA GLN A 74 -6.30 -0.62 -12.72
C GLN A 74 -6.56 0.58 -11.78
N PRO A 75 -6.22 0.49 -10.48
CA PRO A 75 -6.61 1.46 -9.45
C PRO A 75 -5.83 2.78 -9.56
N ILE A 76 -6.29 3.79 -8.83
CA ILE A 76 -5.50 4.98 -8.51
C ILE A 76 -4.50 4.57 -7.43
N ILE A 77 -3.20 4.62 -7.71
CA ILE A 77 -2.16 4.30 -6.73
C ILE A 77 -1.77 5.56 -5.96
N MET A 78 -1.83 5.50 -4.64
CA MET A 78 -1.42 6.56 -3.72
C MET A 78 -0.36 6.01 -2.77
N GLY A 79 0.69 6.77 -2.51
CA GLY A 79 1.76 6.34 -1.61
C GLY A 79 2.36 7.48 -0.80
N HIS A 80 2.76 7.20 0.44
CA HIS A 80 3.47 8.16 1.31
C HIS A 80 4.86 7.65 1.69
N SER A 81 5.87 8.54 1.67
CA SER A 81 7.27 8.22 1.99
C SER A 81 7.79 7.02 1.16
N MET A 82 8.25 5.94 1.79
CA MET A 82 8.61 4.69 1.11
C MET A 82 7.47 4.18 0.20
N GLY A 83 6.21 4.27 0.64
CA GLY A 83 5.06 3.90 -0.17
C GLY A 83 4.91 4.76 -1.43
N GLY A 84 5.37 6.02 -1.40
CA GLY A 84 5.44 6.89 -2.58
C GLY A 84 6.46 6.40 -3.60
N LEU A 85 7.64 5.94 -3.14
CA LEU A 85 8.62 5.30 -4.01
C LEU A 85 8.08 4.01 -4.62
N LEU A 86 7.41 3.16 -3.82
CA LEU A 86 6.77 1.94 -4.33
C LEU A 86 5.70 2.26 -5.38
N ALA A 87 4.89 3.29 -5.16
CA ALA A 87 3.90 3.78 -6.13
C ALA A 87 4.55 4.23 -7.45
N GLN A 88 5.69 4.93 -7.39
CA GLN A 88 6.42 5.34 -8.60
C GLN A 88 6.99 4.14 -9.37
N ILE A 89 7.51 3.13 -8.67
CA ILE A 89 8.02 1.91 -9.31
C ILE A 89 6.87 1.15 -9.99
N LEU A 90 5.73 0.99 -9.32
CA LEU A 90 4.52 0.39 -9.91
C LEU A 90 4.06 1.18 -11.14
N GLY A 91 4.02 2.51 -11.04
CA GLY A 91 3.73 3.41 -12.17
C GLY A 91 4.65 3.18 -13.37
N SER A 92 5.95 3.01 -13.13
CA SER A 92 6.92 2.71 -14.19
C SER A 92 6.70 1.34 -14.85
N ARG A 93 6.01 0.40 -14.19
CA ARG A 93 5.60 -0.91 -14.71
C ARG A 93 4.26 -0.90 -15.44
N GLY A 94 3.64 0.27 -15.60
CA GLY A 94 2.34 0.43 -16.26
C GLY A 94 1.14 0.12 -15.36
N LEU A 95 1.33 0.13 -14.05
CA LEU A 95 0.25 0.07 -13.05
C LEU A 95 -0.17 1.46 -12.56
#